data_AF-A0A919PN10-F1
#
_entry.id   AF-A0A919PN10-F1
#
_cell.length_a   1.000
_cell.length_b   1.000
_cell.length_c   1.000
_cell.angle_alpha   90.00
_cell.angle_beta   90.00
_cell.angle_gamma   90.00
#
_symmetry.space_group_name_H-M   'P 1'
#
loop_
_entity.id
_entity.type
_entity.pdbx_description
1 polymer ?
#
loop_
_entity_poly.entity_id
_entity_poly.type
_entity_poly.pdbx_seq_one_letter_code
_entity_poly.pdbx_strand_id
1 'polypeptide(L)'
;MDSSTPDPAAVLAEMGELRARSRRLAHAGAWLPALILAALPLLSIGLYRHPFATVNASSVGYPFWGGLPEEQRAALASYVFWLIVAPLAFVLVAQWYRRREHRQGIRVPWRVPVTAGLAALLCLLALFAAPTGEPDPTLSADSGPWWRGLLTPLLSIAVAVIALGVVERSTAITLSGVWMAVLAWQFCAIGFIGGLFGWQTWILNGGEGSGPGGQLTLFGLDRPGPTLILMTLPLLLVGLVRAARSRGQLR
;
A
#
# COMPACT_ATOMS: atom_id res chain seq x y z
N MET A 1 -41.36 44.37 16.91
CA MET A 1 -41.25 42.92 16.68
C MET A 1 -40.76 42.76 15.26
N ASP A 2 -39.44 42.79 15.06
CA ASP A 2 -38.83 42.60 13.74
C ASP A 2 -38.79 41.11 13.42
N SER A 3 -39.66 40.69 12.50
CA SER A 3 -39.57 39.40 11.84
C SER A 3 -38.43 39.46 10.82
N SER A 4 -37.19 39.28 11.28
CA SER A 4 -36.05 39.02 10.41
C SER A 4 -36.21 37.62 9.82
N THR A 5 -36.89 37.52 8.67
CA THR A 5 -36.86 36.31 7.85
C THR A 5 -35.40 36.01 7.52
N PRO A 6 -34.86 34.84 7.92
CA PRO A 6 -33.47 34.52 7.66
C PRO A 6 -33.20 34.56 6.17
N ASP A 7 -32.15 35.28 5.77
CA ASP A 7 -31.75 35.40 4.38
C ASP A 7 -31.51 34.01 3.79
N PRO A 8 -32.25 33.60 2.74
CA PRO A 8 -32.09 32.29 2.13
C PRO A 8 -30.67 32.03 1.62
N ALA A 9 -29.91 33.08 1.25
CA ALA A 9 -28.51 32.94 0.88
C ALA A 9 -27.63 32.55 2.08
N ALA A 10 -27.90 33.11 3.26
CA ALA A 10 -27.18 32.78 4.50
C ALA A 10 -27.46 31.33 4.93
N VAL A 11 -28.72 30.88 4.86
CA VAL A 11 -29.11 29.51 5.20
C VAL A 11 -28.48 28.48 4.25
N LEU A 12 -28.43 28.78 2.94
CA LEU A 12 -27.78 27.90 1.96
C LEU A 12 -26.25 27.84 2.15
N ALA A 13 -25.61 28.96 2.47
CA ALA A 13 -24.19 29.01 2.79
C ALA A 13 -23.87 28.17 4.04
N GLU A 14 -24.67 28.30 5.10
CA GLU A 14 -24.52 27.54 6.34
C GLU A 14 -24.76 26.04 6.11
N MET A 15 -25.78 25.66 5.33
CA MET A 15 -25.98 24.27 4.92
C MET A 15 -24.81 23.73 4.08
N GLY A 16 -24.24 24.56 3.19
CA GLY A 16 -23.05 24.22 2.42
C GLY A 16 -21.84 23.97 3.32
N GLU A 17 -21.64 24.81 4.33
CA GLU A 17 -20.58 24.69 5.31
C GLU A 17 -20.76 23.46 6.21
N LEU A 18 -21.98 23.20 6.69
CA LEU A 18 -22.33 21.98 7.45
C LEU A 18 -22.16 20.71 6.61
N ARG A 19 -22.53 20.75 5.33
CA ARG A 19 -22.32 19.63 4.39
C ARG A 19 -20.84 19.40 4.09
N ALA A 20 -20.05 20.48 4.00
CA ALA A 20 -18.60 20.39 3.86
C ALA A 20 -17.95 19.84 5.14
N ARG A 21 -18.40 20.26 6.33
CA ARG A 21 -17.90 19.82 7.64
C ARG A 21 -18.24 18.36 7.90
N SER A 22 -19.47 17.94 7.62
CA SER A 22 -19.91 16.53 7.72
C SER A 22 -19.16 15.64 6.74
N ARG A 23 -18.96 16.06 5.48
CA ARG A 23 -18.10 15.34 4.52
C ARG A 23 -16.66 15.22 5.01
N ARG A 24 -16.07 16.30 5.55
CA ARG A 24 -14.71 16.28 6.10
C ARG A 24 -14.60 15.30 7.27
N LEU A 25 -15.57 15.30 8.19
CA LEU A 25 -15.58 14.39 9.34
C LEU A 25 -15.79 12.92 8.91
N ALA A 26 -16.63 12.68 7.91
CA ALA A 26 -16.83 11.35 7.33
C ALA A 26 -15.52 10.79 6.74
N HIS A 27 -14.77 11.60 5.97
CA HIS A 27 -13.52 11.19 5.32
C HIS A 27 -12.26 11.29 6.19
N ALA A 28 -12.33 11.97 7.34
CA ALA A 28 -11.23 12.05 8.31
C ALA A 28 -10.96 10.72 9.02
N GLY A 29 -11.74 9.67 8.75
CA GLY A 29 -11.61 8.38 9.39
C GLY A 29 -10.43 7.53 8.94
N ALA A 30 -10.19 7.44 7.64
CA ALA A 30 -9.29 6.41 7.08
C ALA A 30 -7.79 6.59 7.39
N TRP A 31 -7.39 7.52 8.27
CA TRP A 31 -5.99 7.74 8.60
C TRP A 31 -5.34 6.53 9.28
N LEU A 32 -5.99 5.94 10.30
CA LEU A 32 -5.41 4.82 11.04
C LEU A 32 -5.32 3.56 10.16
N PRO A 33 -6.38 3.16 9.42
CA PRO A 33 -6.26 2.04 8.49
C PRO A 33 -5.16 2.23 7.44
N ALA A 34 -5.02 3.43 6.86
CA ALA A 34 -3.96 3.72 5.91
C ALA A 34 -2.56 3.55 6.54
N LEU A 35 -2.36 4.05 7.77
CA LEU A 35 -1.08 3.89 8.48
C LEU A 35 -0.79 2.43 8.84
N ILE A 36 -1.78 1.66 9.29
CA ILE A 36 -1.62 0.24 9.61
C ILE A 36 -1.21 -0.55 8.36
N LEU A 37 -1.90 -0.33 7.23
CA LEU A 37 -1.58 -1.00 5.97
C LEU A 37 -0.23 -0.56 5.40
N ALA A 38 0.17 0.70 5.59
CA ALA A 38 1.50 1.18 5.22
C ALA A 38 2.61 0.62 6.13
N ALA A 39 2.32 0.38 7.41
CA ALA A 39 3.28 -0.18 8.35
C ALA A 39 3.63 -1.64 8.01
N LEU A 40 2.72 -2.41 7.41
CA LEU A 40 2.96 -3.82 7.07
C LEU A 40 4.18 -4.02 6.14
N PRO A 41 4.26 -3.40 4.94
CA PRO A 41 5.46 -3.50 4.10
C PRO A 41 6.72 -2.94 4.79
N LEU A 42 6.59 -1.90 5.60
CA LEU A 42 7.73 -1.33 6.33
C LEU A 42 8.28 -2.28 7.39
N LEU A 43 7.40 -2.98 8.12
CA LEU A 43 7.81 -4.00 9.08
C LEU A 43 8.44 -5.21 8.37
N SER A 44 8.02 -5.51 7.14
CA SER A 44 8.62 -6.57 6.33
C SER A 44 10.10 -6.31 5.99
N ILE A 45 10.58 -5.07 6.10
CA ILE A 45 12.02 -4.73 5.99
C ILE A 45 12.86 -5.59 6.95
N GLY A 46 12.34 -5.89 8.15
CA GLY A 46 13.02 -6.72 9.14
C GLY A 46 13.20 -8.19 8.74
N LEU A 47 12.50 -8.66 7.70
CA LEU A 47 12.61 -10.03 7.19
C LEU A 47 13.85 -10.24 6.33
N TYR A 48 14.44 -9.16 5.82
CA TYR A 48 15.59 -9.25 4.93
C TYR A 48 16.90 -9.34 5.70
N ARG A 49 17.82 -10.13 5.16
CA ARG A 49 19.16 -10.29 5.74
C ARG A 49 19.95 -8.99 5.66
N HIS A 50 19.85 -8.33 4.51
CA HIS A 50 20.55 -7.11 4.19
C HIS A 50 19.56 -6.01 3.74
N PRO A 51 18.80 -5.41 4.68
CA PRO A 51 17.70 -4.50 4.36
C PRO A 51 18.11 -3.16 3.71
N PHE A 52 19.40 -2.81 3.80
CA PHE A 52 19.96 -1.54 3.32
C PHE A 52 21.34 -1.70 2.67
N ALA A 53 21.77 -2.92 2.33
CA ALA A 53 23.09 -3.11 1.72
C ALA A 53 22.95 -3.49 0.24
N THR A 54 23.95 -3.11 -0.56
CA THR A 54 24.11 -3.53 -1.95
C THR A 54 24.62 -4.97 -1.98
N VAL A 55 23.73 -5.93 -2.28
CA VAL A 55 24.10 -7.35 -2.44
C VAL A 55 24.01 -7.73 -3.92
N ASN A 56 25.07 -8.34 -4.45
CA ASN A 56 25.09 -8.86 -5.82
C ASN A 56 24.22 -10.12 -5.93
N ALA A 57 23.52 -10.22 -7.06
CA ALA A 57 22.55 -11.23 -7.46
C ALA A 57 22.54 -12.52 -6.60
N SER A 58 21.59 -12.60 -5.68
CA SER A 58 21.20 -13.88 -5.08
C SER A 58 20.03 -14.43 -5.89
N SER A 59 20.12 -15.68 -6.36
CA SER A 59 18.99 -16.35 -7.01
C SER A 59 17.93 -16.68 -5.94
N VAL A 60 16.93 -15.81 -5.80
CA VAL A 60 15.86 -15.98 -4.81
C VAL A 60 14.67 -16.69 -5.46
N GLY A 61 14.31 -17.85 -4.90
CA GLY A 61 13.13 -18.61 -5.34
C GLY A 61 11.81 -17.84 -5.15
N TYR A 62 10.87 -18.05 -6.07
CA TYR A 62 9.49 -17.59 -5.94
C TYR A 62 8.64 -18.66 -5.22
N PRO A 63 7.54 -18.30 -4.52
CA PRO A 63 7.01 -16.96 -4.28
C PRO A 63 7.93 -16.07 -3.41
N PHE A 64 7.85 -14.75 -3.59
CA PHE A 64 8.70 -13.80 -2.87
C PHE A 64 8.17 -13.54 -1.46
N TRP A 65 8.37 -14.51 -0.56
CA TRP A 65 7.79 -14.48 0.78
C TRP A 65 8.17 -13.26 1.63
N GLY A 66 9.32 -12.62 1.39
CA GLY A 66 9.70 -11.35 2.04
C GLY A 66 8.90 -10.14 1.52
N GLY A 67 8.24 -10.26 0.37
CA GLY A 67 7.53 -9.20 -0.35
C GLY A 67 8.21 -8.79 -1.66
N LEU A 68 9.54 -8.82 -1.70
CA LEU A 68 10.38 -8.48 -2.86
C LEU A 68 11.42 -9.60 -3.11
N PRO A 69 11.97 -9.70 -4.33
CA PRO A 69 12.96 -10.71 -4.71
C PRO A 69 14.34 -10.40 -4.08
N GLU A 70 14.51 -10.67 -2.79
CA GLU A 70 15.79 -10.52 -2.07
C GLU A 70 15.97 -11.60 -0.99
N GLU A 71 17.22 -11.79 -0.57
CA GLU A 71 17.58 -12.75 0.47
C GLU A 71 16.88 -12.44 1.81
N GLN A 72 16.13 -13.43 2.29
CA GLN A 72 15.40 -13.38 3.55
C GLN A 72 16.25 -14.01 4.66
N ARG A 73 16.09 -13.53 5.89
CA ARG A 73 16.77 -14.11 7.06
C ARG A 73 16.38 -15.58 7.27
N ALA A 74 15.10 -15.87 7.11
CA ALA A 74 14.54 -17.21 7.18
C ALA A 74 13.18 -17.25 6.47
N ALA A 75 12.97 -18.22 5.59
CA ALA A 75 11.68 -18.38 4.90
C ALA A 75 10.51 -18.58 5.89
N LEU A 76 10.74 -19.33 6.97
CA LEU A 76 9.76 -19.53 8.04
C LEU A 76 9.36 -18.22 8.72
N ALA A 77 10.30 -17.30 8.94
CA ALA A 77 9.99 -16.01 9.56
C ALA A 77 9.06 -15.17 8.67
N SER A 78 9.26 -15.20 7.36
CA SER A 78 8.39 -14.53 6.39
C SER A 78 6.99 -15.13 6.37
N TYR A 79 6.88 -16.47 6.40
CA TYR A 79 5.59 -17.14 6.50
C TYR A 79 4.82 -16.76 7.76
N VAL A 80 5.48 -16.86 8.92
CA VAL A 80 4.89 -16.52 10.22
C VAL A 80 4.51 -15.04 10.25
N PHE A 81 5.34 -14.16 9.71
CA PHE A 81 5.05 -12.73 9.61
C PHE A 81 3.76 -12.47 8.83
N TRP A 82 3.62 -12.99 7.61
CA TRP A 82 2.42 -12.75 6.82
C TRP A 82 1.18 -13.44 7.38
N LEU A 83 1.32 -14.64 7.97
CA LEU A 83 0.21 -15.37 8.57
C LEU A 83 -0.29 -14.78 9.89
N ILE A 84 0.55 -14.04 10.62
CA ILE A 84 0.16 -13.45 11.91
C ILE A 84 -0.10 -11.95 11.77
N VAL A 85 0.88 -11.22 11.22
CA VAL A 85 0.86 -9.75 11.22
C VAL A 85 -0.18 -9.20 10.26
N ALA A 86 -0.39 -9.82 9.08
CA ALA A 86 -1.43 -9.35 8.16
C ALA A 86 -2.85 -9.54 8.72
N PRO A 87 -3.27 -10.73 9.21
CA PRO A 87 -4.56 -10.86 9.89
C PRO A 87 -4.72 -9.92 11.08
N LEU A 88 -3.67 -9.74 11.89
CA LEU A 88 -3.71 -8.83 13.03
C LEU A 88 -3.96 -7.38 12.57
N ALA A 89 -3.29 -6.94 11.50
CA ALA A 89 -3.52 -5.63 10.91
C ALA A 89 -4.98 -5.48 10.44
N PHE A 90 -5.57 -6.48 9.78
CA PHE A 90 -6.97 -6.46 9.38
C PHE A 90 -7.93 -6.42 10.57
N VAL A 91 -7.63 -7.16 11.64
CA VAL A 91 -8.41 -7.12 12.89
C VAL A 91 -8.35 -5.74 13.51
N LEU A 92 -7.18 -5.09 13.56
CA LEU A 92 -7.02 -3.74 14.09
C LEU A 92 -7.81 -2.72 13.25
N VAL A 93 -7.77 -2.83 11.92
CA VAL A 93 -8.57 -2.00 11.01
C VAL A 93 -10.07 -2.20 11.28
N ALA A 94 -10.53 -3.44 11.33
CA ALA A 94 -11.93 -3.76 11.58
C ALA A 94 -12.41 -3.28 12.97
N GLN A 95 -11.59 -3.49 14.00
CA GLN A 95 -11.88 -3.04 15.36
C GLN A 95 -11.94 -1.52 15.44
N TRP A 96 -11.08 -0.81 14.71
CA TRP A 96 -11.12 0.64 14.63
C TRP A 96 -12.41 1.14 13.97
N TYR A 97 -12.84 0.54 12.85
CA TYR A 97 -14.13 0.87 12.22
C TYR A 97 -15.32 0.60 13.15
N ARG A 98 -15.30 -0.53 13.86
CA ARG A 98 -16.35 -0.87 14.84
C ARG A 98 -16.39 0.13 16.01
N ARG A 99 -15.24 0.52 16.57
CA ARG A 99 -15.18 1.54 17.63
C ARG A 99 -15.68 2.90 17.15
N ARG A 100 -15.41 3.26 15.89
CA ARG A 100 -15.88 4.51 15.28
C ARG A 100 -17.41 4.52 15.13
N GLU A 101 -18.01 3.42 14.68
CA GLU A 101 -19.47 3.28 14.59
C GLU A 101 -20.13 3.54 15.95
N HIS A 102 -19.63 2.89 17.01
CA HIS A 102 -20.17 3.07 18.37
C HIS A 102 -20.02 4.49 18.93
N ARG A 103 -18.93 5.21 18.58
CA ARG A 103 -18.68 6.57 19.12
C ARG A 103 -19.35 7.68 18.33
N GLN A 104 -19.58 7.50 17.03
CA GLN A 104 -20.07 8.58 16.16
C GLN A 104 -21.56 8.42 15.78
N GLY A 105 -22.22 7.32 16.17
CA GLY A 105 -23.65 7.09 15.93
C GLY A 105 -24.05 6.95 14.46
N ILE A 106 -23.07 7.02 13.54
CA ILE A 106 -23.25 6.86 12.11
C ILE A 106 -23.02 5.38 11.79
N ARG A 107 -24.02 4.72 11.16
CA ARG A 107 -23.87 3.39 10.59
C ARG A 107 -22.86 3.44 9.44
N VAL A 108 -21.58 3.29 9.76
CA VAL A 108 -20.53 3.07 8.76
C VAL A 108 -20.64 1.61 8.32
N PRO A 109 -20.65 1.30 7.02
CA PRO A 109 -20.79 -0.07 6.54
C PRO A 109 -19.49 -0.87 6.78
N TRP A 110 -19.19 -1.21 8.04
CA TRP A 110 -18.01 -1.96 8.49
C TRP A 110 -17.85 -3.31 7.79
N ARG A 111 -18.93 -3.85 7.23
CA ARG A 111 -18.93 -5.08 6.44
C ARG A 111 -18.02 -4.96 5.22
N VAL A 112 -17.93 -3.78 4.59
CA VAL A 112 -17.14 -3.61 3.37
C VAL A 112 -15.62 -3.67 3.60
N PRO A 113 -15.03 -3.00 4.61
CA PRO A 113 -13.62 -3.20 4.93
C PRO A 113 -13.33 -4.61 5.45
N VAL A 114 -14.27 -5.27 6.11
CA VAL A 114 -14.12 -6.70 6.50
C VAL A 114 -14.09 -7.61 5.27
N THR A 115 -15.00 -7.42 4.30
CA THR A 115 -14.97 -8.19 3.05
C THR A 115 -13.71 -7.92 2.23
N ALA A 116 -13.22 -6.67 2.23
CA ALA A 116 -11.97 -6.30 1.57
C ALA A 116 -10.76 -6.98 2.23
N GLY A 117 -10.70 -6.98 3.56
CA GLY A 117 -9.65 -7.68 4.30
C GLY A 117 -9.72 -9.20 4.12
N LEU A 118 -10.93 -9.77 4.10
CA LEU A 118 -11.12 -11.19 3.84
C LEU A 118 -10.67 -11.57 2.42
N ALA A 119 -11.03 -10.77 1.41
CA ALA A 119 -10.57 -10.98 0.04
C ALA A 119 -9.05 -10.91 -0.07
N ALA A 120 -8.41 -9.94 0.59
CA ALA A 120 -6.95 -9.84 0.64
C ALA A 120 -6.29 -11.03 1.35
N LEU A 121 -6.89 -11.53 2.43
CA LEU A 121 -6.42 -12.73 3.12
C LEU A 121 -6.60 -13.98 2.26
N LEU A 122 -7.67 -14.07 1.49
CA LEU A 122 -7.88 -15.17 0.53
C LEU A 122 -6.85 -15.11 -0.61
N CYS A 123 -6.54 -13.92 -1.13
CA CYS A 123 -5.44 -13.76 -2.09
C CYS A 123 -4.11 -14.20 -1.48
N LEU A 124 -3.85 -13.81 -0.22
CA LEU A 124 -2.65 -14.24 0.50
C LEU A 124 -2.61 -15.77 0.66
N LEU A 125 -3.71 -16.41 1.04
CA LEU A 125 -3.80 -17.87 1.16
C LEU A 125 -3.66 -18.58 -0.18
N ALA A 126 -4.20 -18.02 -1.27
CA ALA A 126 -3.99 -18.57 -2.61
C ALA A 126 -2.51 -18.55 -3.01
N LEU A 127 -1.75 -17.52 -2.58
CA LEU A 127 -0.30 -17.48 -2.75
C LEU A 127 0.42 -18.62 -2.01
N PHE A 128 -0.07 -19.04 -0.84
CA PHE A 128 0.47 -20.20 -0.12
C PHE A 128 0.29 -21.52 -0.88
N ALA A 129 -0.71 -21.61 -1.76
CA ALA A 129 -0.93 -22.78 -2.62
C ALA A 129 -0.21 -22.68 -3.98
N ALA A 130 0.49 -21.57 -4.25
CA ALA A 130 1.13 -21.33 -5.54
C ALA A 130 2.40 -22.19 -5.72
N PRO A 131 2.74 -22.56 -6.96
CA PRO A 131 3.96 -23.30 -7.25
C PRO A 131 5.21 -22.54 -6.80
N THR A 132 6.13 -23.26 -6.18
CA THR A 132 7.45 -22.76 -5.78
C THR A 132 8.49 -23.16 -6.80
N GLY A 133 9.46 -22.29 -7.07
CA GLY A 133 10.58 -22.62 -7.94
C GLY A 133 11.69 -21.59 -7.90
N GLU A 134 12.84 -21.95 -8.45
CA GLU A 134 13.94 -21.00 -8.64
C GLU A 134 13.79 -20.32 -10.00
N PRO A 135 14.00 -19.00 -10.08
CA PRO A 135 14.08 -18.32 -11.37
C PRO A 135 15.32 -18.82 -12.11
N ASP A 136 15.11 -19.41 -13.29
CA ASP A 136 16.21 -19.84 -14.17
C ASP A 136 17.07 -18.61 -14.54
N PRO A 137 18.36 -18.59 -14.17
CA PRO A 137 19.24 -17.45 -14.40
C PRO A 137 19.58 -17.24 -15.89
N THR A 138 19.25 -18.20 -16.77
CA THR A 138 19.55 -18.13 -18.21
C THR A 138 18.46 -17.45 -19.04
N LEU A 139 17.28 -17.24 -18.47
CA LEU A 139 16.22 -16.46 -19.12
C LEU A 139 16.47 -14.97 -18.89
N SER A 140 16.84 -14.26 -19.95
CA SER A 140 16.95 -12.80 -20.00
C SER A 140 15.74 -12.13 -19.34
N ALA A 141 15.92 -10.97 -18.71
CA ALA A 141 14.88 -10.19 -18.04
C ALA A 141 13.61 -9.94 -18.89
N ASP A 142 13.71 -10.04 -20.22
CA ASP A 142 12.61 -9.93 -21.19
C ASP A 142 11.79 -11.23 -21.39
N SER A 143 12.22 -12.36 -20.84
CA SER A 143 11.67 -13.70 -21.10
C SER A 143 11.20 -14.45 -19.85
N GLY A 144 11.37 -13.87 -18.66
CA GLY A 144 10.77 -14.37 -17.44
C GLY A 144 9.24 -14.28 -17.52
N PRO A 145 8.49 -15.30 -17.08
CA PRO A 145 7.05 -15.26 -17.17
C PRO A 145 6.48 -14.20 -16.20
N TRP A 146 5.86 -13.17 -16.77
CA TRP A 146 5.24 -12.00 -16.11
C TRP A 146 4.31 -12.34 -14.93
N TRP A 147 3.76 -13.55 -14.90
CA TRP A 147 2.90 -14.03 -13.82
C TRP A 147 3.65 -14.22 -12.50
N ARG A 148 4.97 -14.41 -12.51
CA ARG A 148 5.79 -14.48 -11.28
C ARG A 148 5.67 -13.20 -10.43
N GLY A 149 5.48 -12.06 -11.08
CA GLY A 149 5.22 -10.78 -10.42
C GLY A 149 3.92 -10.76 -9.62
N LEU A 150 3.00 -11.68 -9.89
CA LEU A 150 1.76 -11.84 -9.14
C LEU A 150 1.97 -12.58 -7.82
N LEU A 151 3.10 -13.30 -7.68
CA LEU A 151 3.40 -14.14 -6.53
C LEU A 151 4.13 -13.39 -5.41
N THR A 152 3.53 -12.29 -4.94
CA THR A 152 4.04 -11.51 -3.80
C THR A 152 2.92 -11.17 -2.80
N PRO A 153 3.19 -11.30 -1.48
CA PRO A 153 2.24 -10.89 -0.45
C PRO A 153 1.92 -9.39 -0.50
N LEU A 154 2.80 -8.55 -1.08
CA LEU A 154 2.56 -7.11 -1.23
C LEU A 154 1.35 -6.80 -2.10
N LEU A 155 1.05 -7.63 -3.11
CA LEU A 155 -0.13 -7.45 -3.96
C LEU A 155 -1.42 -7.64 -3.17
N SER A 156 -1.44 -8.58 -2.21
CA SER A 156 -2.60 -8.78 -1.34
C SER A 156 -2.88 -7.54 -0.49
N ILE A 157 -1.83 -6.90 0.03
CA ILE A 157 -1.95 -5.63 0.76
C ILE A 157 -2.39 -4.51 -0.18
N ALA A 158 -1.87 -4.46 -1.41
CA ALA A 158 -2.24 -3.44 -2.38
C ALA A 158 -3.73 -3.52 -2.75
N VAL A 159 -4.24 -4.74 -2.96
CA VAL A 159 -5.69 -4.99 -3.14
C VAL A 159 -6.49 -4.49 -1.93
N ALA A 160 -6.04 -4.76 -0.71
CA ALA A 160 -6.69 -4.25 0.49
C ALA A 160 -6.71 -2.70 0.54
N VAL A 161 -5.60 -2.05 0.19
CA VAL A 161 -5.49 -0.58 0.16
C VAL A 161 -6.39 0.00 -0.94
N ILE A 162 -6.44 -0.60 -2.13
CA ILE A 162 -7.32 -0.18 -3.22
C ILE A 162 -8.77 -0.29 -2.78
N ALA A 163 -9.17 -1.44 -2.21
CA ALA A 163 -10.52 -1.66 -1.73
C ALA A 163 -10.88 -0.66 -0.62
N LEU A 164 -9.98 -0.43 0.33
CA LEU A 164 -10.17 0.61 1.36
C LEU A 164 -10.37 1.99 0.73
N GLY A 165 -9.56 2.35 -0.26
CA GLY A 165 -9.68 3.62 -0.99
C GLY A 165 -11.02 3.77 -1.72
N VAL A 166 -11.51 2.70 -2.35
CA VAL A 166 -12.83 2.67 -3.02
C VAL A 166 -13.96 2.84 -2.01
N VAL A 167 -13.92 2.12 -0.89
CA VAL A 167 -14.92 2.20 0.20
C VAL A 167 -14.98 3.60 0.80
N GLU A 168 -13.82 4.18 1.06
CA GLU A 168 -13.68 5.53 1.61
C GLU A 168 -13.86 6.64 0.55
N ARG A 169 -14.12 6.26 -0.71
CA ARG A 169 -14.21 7.14 -1.88
C ARG A 169 -13.03 8.11 -1.97
N SER A 170 -11.85 7.61 -1.69
CA SER A 170 -10.61 8.36 -1.54
C SER A 170 -9.64 8.01 -2.65
N THR A 171 -9.64 8.82 -3.71
CA THR A 171 -8.74 8.69 -4.86
C THR A 171 -7.27 8.60 -4.45
N ALA A 172 -6.85 9.37 -3.45
CA ALA A 172 -5.48 9.34 -2.94
C ALA A 172 -5.06 7.98 -2.35
N ILE A 173 -5.98 7.30 -1.64
CA ILE A 173 -5.70 5.97 -1.05
C ILE A 173 -5.70 4.92 -2.16
N THR A 174 -6.68 4.99 -3.06
CA THR A 174 -6.76 4.10 -4.23
C THR A 174 -5.50 4.20 -5.10
N LEU A 175 -5.06 5.42 -5.44
CA LEU A 175 -3.84 5.66 -6.21
C LEU A 175 -2.60 5.15 -5.48
N SER A 176 -2.52 5.29 -4.16
CA SER A 176 -1.42 4.75 -3.36
C SER A 176 -1.38 3.22 -3.42
N GLY A 177 -2.54 2.56 -3.38
CA GLY A 177 -2.63 1.11 -3.54
C GLY A 177 -2.26 0.64 -4.95
N VAL A 178 -2.70 1.35 -5.99
CA VAL A 178 -2.32 1.07 -7.39
C VAL A 178 -0.81 1.25 -7.59
N TRP A 179 -0.24 2.33 -7.06
CA TRP A 179 1.21 2.57 -7.07
C TRP A 179 1.98 1.40 -6.46
N MET A 180 1.57 0.97 -5.26
CA MET A 180 2.18 -0.16 -4.58
C MET A 180 2.03 -1.47 -5.38
N ALA A 181 0.87 -1.71 -6.00
CA ALA A 181 0.64 -2.90 -6.84
C ALA A 181 1.55 -2.93 -8.08
N VAL A 182 1.64 -1.81 -8.80
CA VAL A 182 2.46 -1.68 -10.00
C VAL A 182 3.94 -1.91 -9.68
N LEU A 183 4.46 -1.27 -8.62
CA LEU A 183 5.85 -1.45 -8.21
C LEU A 183 6.12 -2.88 -7.71
N ALA A 184 5.21 -3.47 -6.91
CA ALA A 184 5.34 -4.84 -6.43
C ALA A 184 5.43 -5.81 -7.60
N TRP A 185 4.49 -5.69 -8.55
CA TRP A 185 4.46 -6.51 -9.74
C TRP A 185 5.71 -6.31 -10.60
N GLN A 186 6.11 -5.07 -10.87
CA GLN A 186 7.28 -4.76 -11.70
C GLN A 186 8.56 -5.40 -11.11
N PHE A 187 8.86 -5.14 -9.84
CA PHE A 187 10.09 -5.66 -9.22
C PHE A 187 10.09 -7.19 -9.12
N CYS A 188 8.93 -7.80 -8.84
CA CYS A 188 8.81 -9.25 -8.75
C CYS A 188 8.78 -9.93 -10.14
N ALA A 189 8.23 -9.29 -11.17
CA ALA A 189 8.17 -9.82 -12.53
C ALA A 189 9.55 -9.81 -13.19
N ILE A 190 10.31 -8.73 -13.01
CA ILE A 190 11.68 -8.58 -13.52
C ILE A 190 12.66 -9.43 -12.69
N GLY A 191 12.35 -9.68 -11.41
CA GLY A 191 13.27 -10.32 -10.48
C GLY A 191 14.42 -9.41 -10.03
N PHE A 192 14.30 -8.10 -10.28
CA PHE A 192 15.31 -7.10 -9.95
C PHE A 192 14.71 -5.94 -9.15
N ILE A 193 15.14 -5.79 -7.91
CA ILE A 193 14.68 -4.73 -7.01
C ILE A 193 15.25 -3.38 -7.45
N GLY A 194 14.36 -2.40 -7.59
CA GLY A 194 14.73 -1.08 -8.09
C GLY A 194 14.93 -1.05 -9.61
N GLY A 195 14.67 -2.14 -10.34
CA GLY A 195 14.75 -2.15 -11.79
C GLY A 195 13.76 -1.19 -12.44
N LEU A 196 14.28 -0.29 -13.27
CA LEU A 196 13.52 0.64 -14.08
C LEU A 196 13.42 0.11 -15.51
N PHE A 197 12.23 0.20 -16.10
CA PHE A 197 12.08 0.00 -17.53
C PHE A 197 12.80 1.10 -18.32
N GLY A 198 13.22 0.80 -19.55
CA GLY A 198 13.93 1.76 -20.41
C GLY A 198 13.18 3.08 -20.61
N TRP A 199 11.85 3.03 -20.72
CA TRP A 199 11.01 4.24 -20.81
C TRP A 199 11.01 5.05 -19.51
N GLN A 200 11.11 4.40 -18.34
CA GLN A 200 11.16 5.08 -17.04
C GLN A 200 12.49 5.81 -16.89
N THR A 201 13.60 5.16 -17.24
CA THR A 201 14.91 5.82 -17.29
C THR A 201 14.96 6.95 -18.30
N TRP A 202 14.34 6.77 -19.46
CA TRP A 202 14.27 7.81 -20.49
C TRP A 202 13.53 9.06 -19.97
N ILE A 203 12.38 8.90 -19.31
CA ILE A 203 11.66 10.02 -18.69
C ILE A 203 12.50 10.68 -17.59
N LEU A 204 13.12 9.89 -16.70
CA LEU A 204 13.91 10.39 -15.58
C LEU A 204 15.19 11.12 -16.03
N ASN A 205 15.75 10.75 -17.18
CA ASN A 205 16.90 11.39 -17.80
C ASN A 205 16.53 12.55 -18.74
N GLY A 206 15.30 13.06 -18.67
CA GLY A 206 14.89 14.24 -19.45
C GLY A 206 14.67 13.99 -20.94
N GLY A 207 14.47 12.73 -21.34
CA GLY A 207 14.21 12.36 -22.74
C GLY A 207 15.46 12.12 -23.59
N GLU A 208 16.65 12.12 -22.99
CA GLU A 208 17.91 11.90 -23.69
C GLU A 208 18.37 10.42 -23.60
N GLY A 209 18.77 9.87 -24.75
CA GLY A 209 19.33 8.52 -24.88
C GLY A 209 18.29 7.38 -24.90
N SER A 210 18.55 6.32 -25.67
CA SER A 210 17.84 5.05 -25.52
C SER A 210 18.27 4.43 -24.19
N GLY A 211 17.52 4.67 -23.11
CA GLY A 211 17.87 4.16 -21.79
C GLY A 211 17.81 2.63 -21.78
N PRO A 212 18.95 1.89 -21.76
CA PRO A 212 18.90 0.53 -21.27
C PRO A 212 18.39 0.66 -19.83
N GLY A 213 17.40 -0.14 -19.43
CA GLY A 213 16.77 -0.02 -18.12
C GLY A 213 17.78 0.22 -16.98
N GLY A 214 17.38 1.02 -16.00
CA GLY A 214 18.27 1.51 -14.94
C GLY A 214 17.92 0.95 -13.58
N GLN A 215 18.58 1.47 -12.56
CA GLN A 215 18.30 1.13 -11.17
C GLN A 215 17.92 2.40 -10.40
N LEU A 216 16.75 2.35 -9.76
CA LEU A 216 16.25 3.36 -8.84
C LEU A 216 17.02 3.22 -7.52
N THR A 217 17.96 4.11 -7.27
CA THR A 217 18.70 4.18 -6.00
C THR A 217 18.14 5.32 -5.17
N LEU A 218 17.84 5.07 -3.89
CA LEU A 218 17.46 6.13 -2.96
C LEU A 218 18.68 6.43 -2.10
N PHE A 219 19.33 7.58 -2.32
CA PHE A 219 20.58 7.95 -1.63
C PHE A 219 21.73 6.92 -1.79
N GLY A 220 21.78 6.22 -2.93
CA GLY A 220 22.78 5.15 -3.16
C GLY A 220 22.53 3.88 -2.34
N LEU A 221 21.36 3.75 -1.71
CA LEU A 221 20.90 2.52 -1.05
C LEU A 221 19.89 1.82 -1.95
N ASP A 222 20.19 0.58 -2.27
CA ASP A 222 19.56 -0.05 -3.43
C ASP A 222 18.46 -1.04 -3.06
N ARG A 223 18.50 -1.70 -1.89
CA ARG A 223 17.63 -2.85 -1.65
C ARG A 223 17.41 -3.13 -0.17
N PRO A 224 16.36 -3.89 0.17
CA PRO A 224 14.95 -3.80 -0.21
C PRO A 224 14.20 -2.75 0.63
N GLY A 225 14.80 -2.25 1.71
CA GLY A 225 14.21 -1.25 2.60
C GLY A 225 13.80 0.04 1.88
N PRO A 226 14.69 0.69 1.12
CA PRO A 226 14.36 1.93 0.41
C PRO A 226 13.22 1.76 -0.60
N THR A 227 13.14 0.59 -1.25
CA THR A 227 12.06 0.26 -2.19
C THR A 227 10.72 0.13 -1.47
N LEU A 228 10.68 -0.57 -0.33
CA LEU A 228 9.46 -0.68 0.48
C LEU A 228 9.00 0.68 1.03
N ILE A 229 9.97 1.55 1.39
CA ILE A 229 9.68 2.94 1.75
C ILE A 229 9.04 3.67 0.56
N LEU A 230 9.63 3.61 -0.63
CA LEU A 230 9.10 4.26 -1.84
C LEU A 230 7.68 3.76 -2.19
N MET A 231 7.43 2.47 -2.05
CA MET A 231 6.12 1.85 -2.32
C MET A 231 5.04 2.33 -1.33
N THR A 232 5.41 2.52 -0.07
CA THR A 232 4.46 2.89 1.00
C THR A 232 4.34 4.39 1.24
N LEU A 233 5.30 5.18 0.75
CA LEU A 233 5.39 6.62 1.00
C LEU A 233 4.13 7.40 0.64
N PRO A 234 3.46 7.19 -0.52
CA PRO A 234 2.21 7.87 -0.82
C PRO A 234 1.11 7.57 0.21
N LEU A 235 0.99 6.31 0.62
CA LEU A 235 -0.02 5.87 1.60
C LEU A 235 0.28 6.43 3.00
N LEU A 236 1.56 6.42 3.41
CA LEU A 236 2.03 7.02 4.66
C LEU A 236 1.71 8.50 4.71
N LEU A 237 2.07 9.26 3.66
CA LEU A 237 1.82 10.70 3.60
C LEU A 237 0.32 11.01 3.70
N VAL A 238 -0.52 10.27 2.96
CA VAL A 238 -1.98 10.42 3.03
C VAL A 238 -2.49 10.13 4.44
N GLY A 239 -2.01 9.05 5.08
CA GLY A 239 -2.35 8.69 6.44
C GLY A 239 -1.95 9.76 7.45
N LEU A 240 -0.70 10.23 7.39
CA LEU A 240 -0.15 11.25 8.30
C LEU A 240 -0.84 12.61 8.14
N VAL A 241 -1.05 13.07 6.90
CA VAL A 241 -1.75 14.33 6.62
C VAL A 241 -3.18 14.29 7.15
N ARG A 242 -3.88 13.17 6.97
CA ARG A 242 -5.23 12.98 7.52
C ARG A 242 -5.23 12.93 9.05
N ALA A 243 -4.26 12.26 9.65
CA ALA A 243 -4.10 12.21 11.10
C ALA A 243 -3.87 13.62 11.69
N ALA A 244 -2.97 14.40 11.09
CA ALA A 244 -2.68 15.78 11.51
C ALA A 244 -3.92 16.68 11.40
N ARG A 245 -4.66 16.60 10.28
CA ARG A 245 -5.90 17.36 10.08
C ARG A 245 -7.00 16.97 11.07
N SER A 246 -7.11 15.70 11.43
CA SER A 246 -8.10 15.25 12.43
C SER A 246 -7.82 15.78 13.84
N ARG A 247 -6.53 15.92 14.21
CA ARG A 247 -6.11 16.50 15.50
C ARG A 247 -6.27 18.02 15.55
N GLY A 248 -6.05 18.70 14.43
CA GLY A 248 -6.24 20.15 14.32
C GLY A 248 -7.69 20.62 14.44
N GLN A 249 -8.67 19.73 14.31
CA GLN A 249 -10.10 20.04 14.50
C GLN A 249 -10.59 19.87 15.95
N LEU A 250 -9.73 19.36 16.85
CA LEU A 250 -10.01 19.19 18.28
C LEU A 250 -9.41 20.32 19.14
N ARG A 251 -8.81 21.33 18.49
CA ARG A 251 -8.37 22.59 19.11
C ARG A 251 -9.25 23.71 18.56
#